data_AF-A0A310SEY2-F1
#
_entry.id   AF-A0A310SEY2-F1
#
_cell.length_a   1.000
_cell.length_b   1.000
_cell.length_c   1.000
_cell.angle_alpha   90.00
_cell.angle_beta   90.00
_cell.angle_gamma   90.00
#
_symmetry.space_group_name_H-M   'P 1'
#
loop_
_entity.id
_entity.type
_entity.pdbx_description
1 polymer ?
#
loop_
_entity_poly.entity_id
_entity_poly.type
_entity_poly.pdbx_seq_one_letter_code
_entity_poly.pdbx_strand_id
1 'polypeptide(L)'
;AITVFSATRILLIKILTQYPQYHTSTEEACRYLINSHLSVIHAMLSTQSNAKQQKVVLQLLAAIVSLGGNLPRELLIHLSLSLEVVKSLVQHTKPTDDQNTRNCFIHFIMAFLIEGNIPIIRTLLDKRDLLSSIFPDLIYDSKDIVVLILTTLKTYILQNANVSKTMKLQIFSTSVIQNLLCLYNWKGPNNWPKLKTQSSVTDSHFLLEKLDRPWEYEKPSNLVIKIITACPDLIKPQFTLLESYIAPEVSLKWIA
;
A
#
# COMPACT_ATOMS: atom_id res chain seq x y z
N ALA A 1 -8.23 4.72 26.46
CA ALA A 1 -7.35 4.52 25.28
C ALA A 1 -7.61 5.55 24.18
N ILE A 2 -8.81 5.63 23.58
CA ILE A 2 -9.10 6.53 22.42
C ILE A 2 -8.64 7.98 22.65
N THR A 3 -9.08 8.63 23.73
CA THR A 3 -8.73 10.02 24.02
C THR A 3 -7.23 10.22 24.20
N VAL A 4 -6.59 9.32 24.96
CA VAL A 4 -5.14 9.36 25.22
C VAL A 4 -4.37 9.23 23.91
N PHE A 5 -4.63 8.18 23.12
CA PHE A 5 -3.92 7.96 21.85
C PHE A 5 -4.18 9.07 20.83
N SER A 6 -5.37 9.66 20.81
CA SER A 6 -5.67 10.82 19.97
C SER A 6 -4.88 12.05 20.39
N ALA A 7 -4.80 12.34 21.69
CA ALA A 7 -4.03 13.45 22.23
C ALA A 7 -2.53 13.25 21.99
N THR A 8 -2.02 12.03 22.23
CA THR A 8 -0.62 11.66 21.93
C THR A 8 -0.32 11.89 20.47
N ARG A 9 -1.16 11.40 19.53
CA ARG A 9 -0.96 11.64 18.09
C ARG A 9 -0.84 13.13 17.76
N ILE A 10 -1.74 13.96 18.27
CA ILE A 10 -1.72 15.42 18.02
C ILE A 10 -0.43 16.03 18.56
N LEU A 11 -0.01 15.62 19.76
CA LEU A 11 1.25 16.06 20.36
C LEU A 11 2.45 15.67 19.49
N LEU A 12 2.52 14.42 19.00
CA LEU A 12 3.60 13.95 18.12
C LEU A 12 3.70 14.78 16.85
N ILE A 13 2.57 15.02 16.17
CA ILE A 13 2.54 15.84 14.95
C ILE A 13 3.02 17.27 15.25
N LYS A 14 2.62 17.84 16.39
CA LYS A 14 3.06 19.18 16.80
C LYS A 14 4.56 19.22 17.09
N ILE A 15 5.12 18.21 17.75
CA ILE A 15 6.56 18.11 18.02
C ILE A 15 7.34 18.00 16.73
N LEU A 16 6.94 17.12 15.82
CA LEU A 16 7.57 16.94 14.51
C LEU A 16 7.61 18.23 13.68
N THR A 17 6.57 19.05 13.77
CA THR A 17 6.44 20.25 12.92
C THR A 17 6.96 21.53 13.57
N GLN A 18 6.94 21.64 14.90
CA GLN A 18 7.18 22.90 15.61
C GLN A 18 8.27 22.82 16.69
N TYR A 19 8.64 21.63 17.16
CA TYR A 19 9.58 21.48 18.29
C TYR A 19 10.61 20.36 18.05
N PRO A 20 11.48 20.49 17.04
CA PRO A 20 12.48 19.46 16.72
C PRO A 20 13.44 19.16 17.88
N GLN A 21 13.63 20.09 18.82
CA GLN A 21 14.46 19.88 20.01
C GLN A 21 13.95 18.76 20.94
N TYR A 22 12.66 18.43 20.89
CA TYR A 22 12.09 17.35 21.72
C TYR A 22 12.04 16.01 21.00
N HIS A 23 12.56 15.91 19.78
CA HIS A 23 12.45 14.73 18.94
C HIS A 23 12.99 13.46 19.64
N THR A 24 14.23 13.49 20.13
CA THR A 24 14.86 12.34 20.80
C THR A 24 14.10 11.89 22.04
N SER A 25 13.67 12.83 22.89
CA SER A 25 12.87 12.49 24.07
C SER A 25 11.49 11.91 23.70
N THR A 26 10.94 12.35 22.58
CA THR A 26 9.65 11.88 22.06
C THR A 26 9.77 10.48 21.48
N GLU A 27 10.87 10.18 20.78
CA GLU A 27 11.18 8.85 20.30
C GLU A 27 11.25 7.84 21.47
N GLU A 28 11.97 8.17 22.55
CA GLU A 28 12.06 7.32 23.73
C GLU A 28 10.69 7.12 24.42
N ALA A 29 9.89 8.18 24.53
CA ALA A 29 8.54 8.08 25.09
C ALA A 29 7.63 7.19 24.24
N CYS A 30 7.73 7.26 22.91
CA CYS A 30 7.00 6.39 21.99
C CYS A 30 7.46 4.93 22.08
N ARG A 31 8.77 4.70 22.23
CA ARG A 31 9.34 3.36 22.49
C ARG A 31 8.75 2.76 23.76
N TYR A 32 8.71 3.53 24.85
CA TYR A 32 8.06 3.12 26.08
C TYR A 32 6.57 2.81 25.87
N LEU A 33 5.83 3.70 25.18
CA LEU A 33 4.41 3.51 24.91
C LEU A 33 4.14 2.20 24.14
N ILE A 34 4.91 1.92 23.09
CA ILE A 34 4.77 0.68 22.32
C ILE A 34 5.02 -0.53 23.21
N ASN A 35 6.12 -0.53 23.98
CA ASN A 35 6.50 -1.68 24.80
C ASN A 35 5.55 -1.93 25.97
N SER A 36 5.05 -0.88 26.61
CA SER A 36 4.16 -1.00 27.78
C SER A 36 2.69 -1.20 27.42
N HIS A 37 2.27 -0.81 26.21
CA HIS A 37 0.85 -0.82 25.82
C HIS A 37 0.56 -1.56 24.51
N LEU A 38 1.46 -2.44 24.06
CA LEU A 38 1.27 -3.25 22.84
C LEU A 38 -0.03 -4.07 22.85
N SER A 39 -0.43 -4.61 24.01
CA SER A 39 -1.69 -5.35 24.16
C SER A 39 -2.92 -4.49 23.88
N VAL A 40 -2.90 -3.21 24.30
CA VAL A 40 -3.97 -2.24 24.02
C VAL A 40 -3.98 -1.87 22.54
N ILE A 41 -2.80 -1.72 21.93
CA ILE A 41 -2.66 -1.49 20.48
C ILE A 41 -3.30 -2.65 19.71
N HIS A 42 -2.98 -3.90 20.06
CA HIS A 42 -3.60 -5.09 19.45
C HIS A 42 -5.12 -5.15 19.67
N ALA A 43 -5.59 -4.87 20.89
CA ALA A 43 -7.03 -4.83 21.18
C ALA A 43 -7.76 -3.78 20.32
N MET A 44 -7.15 -2.61 20.11
CA MET A 44 -7.71 -1.54 19.27
C MET A 44 -7.60 -1.80 17.76
N LEU A 45 -6.69 -2.67 17.33
CA LEU A 45 -6.58 -3.12 15.93
C LEU A 45 -7.44 -4.36 15.61
N SER A 46 -7.89 -5.07 16.64
CA SER A 46 -8.62 -6.33 16.51
C SER A 46 -9.89 -6.20 15.66
N THR A 47 -10.35 -7.32 15.10
CA THR A 47 -11.60 -7.37 14.30
C THR A 47 -12.85 -7.12 15.15
N GLN A 48 -12.77 -7.25 16.47
CA GLN A 48 -13.85 -6.96 17.42
C GLN A 48 -13.93 -5.46 17.77
N SER A 49 -12.89 -4.69 17.47
CA SER A 49 -12.87 -3.25 17.74
C SER A 49 -13.71 -2.47 16.74
N ASN A 50 -14.21 -1.30 17.16
CA ASN A 50 -14.95 -0.43 16.23
C ASN A 50 -13.99 0.38 15.34
N ALA A 51 -14.50 0.84 14.19
CA ALA A 51 -13.71 1.63 13.24
C ALA A 51 -13.06 2.88 13.86
N LYS A 52 -13.68 3.51 14.87
CA LYS A 52 -13.08 4.68 15.55
C LYS A 52 -11.81 4.29 16.30
N GLN A 53 -11.79 3.14 16.98
CA GLN A 53 -10.60 2.64 17.67
C GLN A 53 -9.48 2.32 16.68
N GLN A 54 -9.79 1.55 15.63
CA GLN A 54 -8.82 1.17 14.59
C GLN A 54 -8.18 2.41 13.95
N LYS A 55 -8.98 3.42 13.60
CA LYS A 55 -8.47 4.68 13.03
C LYS A 55 -7.53 5.41 13.97
N VAL A 56 -7.93 5.60 15.23
CA VAL A 56 -7.11 6.34 16.20
C VAL A 56 -5.76 5.66 16.42
N VAL A 57 -5.75 4.33 16.55
CA VAL A 57 -4.49 3.61 16.76
C VAL A 57 -3.63 3.62 15.49
N LEU A 58 -4.20 3.44 14.30
CA LEU A 58 -3.44 3.50 13.04
C LEU A 58 -2.83 4.88 12.79
N GLN A 59 -3.58 5.96 13.05
CA GLN A 59 -3.07 7.32 12.92
C GLN A 59 -1.99 7.64 13.95
N LEU A 60 -2.09 7.10 15.17
CA LEU A 60 -1.02 7.20 16.17
C LEU A 60 0.23 6.46 15.70
N LEU A 61 0.08 5.20 15.24
CA LEU A 61 1.19 4.39 14.76
C LEU A 61 1.90 5.04 13.56
N ALA A 62 1.14 5.62 12.61
CA ALA A 62 1.72 6.38 11.50
C ALA A 62 2.55 7.58 12.00
N ALA A 63 2.03 8.34 12.97
CA ALA A 63 2.77 9.45 13.57
C ALA A 63 4.04 9.00 14.32
N ILE A 64 4.01 7.82 14.95
CA ILE A 64 5.20 7.23 15.59
C ILE A 64 6.23 6.84 14.53
N VAL A 65 5.80 6.25 13.40
CA VAL A 65 6.70 5.91 12.29
C VAL A 65 7.37 7.17 11.71
N SER A 66 6.65 8.29 11.65
CA SER A 66 7.19 9.59 11.22
C SER A 66 8.21 10.23 12.15
N LEU A 67 8.48 9.67 13.33
CA LEU A 67 9.66 10.05 14.12
C LEU A 67 10.96 9.48 13.51
N GLY A 68 10.88 8.47 12.63
CA GLY A 68 12.05 7.88 12.01
C GLY A 68 12.99 7.21 13.02
N GLY A 69 14.30 7.20 12.71
CA GLY A 69 15.28 6.47 13.50
C GLY A 69 15.11 4.95 13.40
N ASN A 70 15.34 4.22 14.50
CA ASN A 70 15.16 2.76 14.54
C ASN A 70 13.76 2.34 15.00
N LEU A 71 12.98 3.27 15.54
CA LEU A 71 11.66 2.99 16.11
C LEU A 71 10.66 2.36 15.11
N PRO A 72 10.59 2.76 13.82
CA PRO A 72 9.76 2.07 12.84
C PRO A 72 10.12 0.59 12.69
N ARG A 73 11.42 0.26 12.74
CA ARG A 73 11.89 -1.13 12.61
C ARG A 73 11.50 -1.94 13.84
N GLU A 74 11.71 -1.39 15.03
CA GLU A 74 11.28 -2.01 16.31
C GLU A 74 9.76 -2.27 16.29
N LEU A 75 8.98 -1.28 15.88
CA LEU A 75 7.53 -1.41 15.74
C LEU A 75 7.15 -2.54 14.78
N LEU A 76 7.76 -2.65 13.61
CA LEU A 76 7.48 -3.76 12.68
C LEU A 76 7.82 -5.12 13.28
N ILE A 77 8.90 -5.24 14.04
CA ILE A 77 9.30 -6.50 14.68
C ILE A 77 8.25 -6.92 15.71
N HIS A 78 7.83 -6.01 16.58
CA HIS A 78 6.92 -6.32 17.69
C HIS A 78 5.44 -6.35 17.28
N LEU A 79 5.03 -5.55 16.30
CA LEU A 79 3.66 -5.52 15.81
C LEU A 79 3.37 -6.75 14.95
N SER A 80 2.56 -7.66 15.52
CA SER A 80 2.04 -8.85 14.82
C SER A 80 0.60 -8.63 14.39
N LEU A 81 0.38 -8.50 13.08
CA LEU A 81 -0.97 -8.40 12.51
C LEU A 81 -1.34 -9.74 11.87
N SER A 82 -2.43 -10.35 12.33
CA SER A 82 -2.96 -11.55 11.70
C SER A 82 -3.61 -11.21 10.35
N LEU A 83 -3.72 -12.21 9.47
CA LEU A 83 -4.36 -12.05 8.17
C LEU A 83 -5.80 -11.50 8.28
N GLU A 84 -6.56 -11.96 9.28
CA GLU A 84 -7.94 -11.52 9.50
C GLU A 84 -8.02 -10.05 9.97
N VAL A 85 -7.07 -9.61 10.80
CA VAL A 85 -6.94 -8.19 11.16
C VAL A 85 -6.61 -7.37 9.93
N VAL A 86 -5.61 -7.76 9.13
CA VAL A 86 -5.23 -7.04 7.90
C VAL A 86 -6.42 -6.94 6.94
N LYS A 87 -7.12 -8.05 6.68
CA LYS A 87 -8.34 -8.07 5.84
C LYS A 87 -9.39 -7.07 6.34
N SER A 88 -9.63 -7.01 7.64
CA SER A 88 -10.57 -6.05 8.25
C SER A 88 -10.12 -4.60 8.05
N LEU A 89 -8.82 -4.32 8.16
CA LEU A 89 -8.28 -2.96 8.03
C LEU A 89 -8.27 -2.44 6.60
N VAL A 90 -8.05 -3.32 5.61
CA VAL A 90 -8.03 -2.96 4.18
C VAL A 90 -9.42 -2.97 3.54
N GLN A 91 -10.45 -3.45 4.23
CA GLN A 91 -11.80 -3.56 3.66
C GLN A 91 -12.42 -2.20 3.38
N HIS A 92 -12.93 -2.02 2.15
CA HIS A 92 -13.71 -0.84 1.83
C HIS A 92 -15.05 -0.84 2.60
N THR A 93 -15.30 0.23 3.36
CA THR A 93 -16.54 0.40 4.13
C THR A 93 -17.38 1.56 3.61
N LYS A 94 -16.78 2.75 3.50
CA LYS A 94 -17.31 3.96 2.87
C LYS A 94 -16.15 4.70 2.18
N PRO A 95 -15.82 4.39 0.92
CA PRO A 95 -14.66 4.98 0.22
C PRO A 95 -14.75 6.50 0.07
N THR A 96 -15.95 7.06 0.15
CA THR A 96 -16.21 8.51 0.13
C THR A 96 -15.85 9.21 1.45
N ASP A 97 -15.64 8.46 2.54
CA ASP A 97 -15.09 8.99 3.79
C ASP A 97 -13.56 9.01 3.69
N ASP A 98 -12.98 10.20 3.53
CA ASP A 98 -11.53 10.40 3.44
C ASP A 98 -10.79 9.93 4.71
N GLN A 99 -11.50 9.76 5.82
CA GLN A 99 -10.98 9.26 7.09
C GLN A 99 -11.56 7.88 7.41
N ASN A 100 -11.66 6.99 6.42
CA ASN A 100 -12.00 5.59 6.63
C ASN A 100 -10.78 4.78 7.18
N THR A 101 -11.04 3.58 7.71
CA THR A 101 -10.00 2.71 8.29
C THR A 101 -8.92 2.32 7.28
N ARG A 102 -9.32 2.01 6.04
CA ARG A 102 -8.40 1.64 4.95
C ARG A 102 -7.42 2.77 4.63
N ASN A 103 -7.88 4.01 4.54
CA ASN A 103 -7.01 5.17 4.33
C ASN A 103 -5.99 5.30 5.46
N CYS A 104 -6.43 5.17 6.72
CA CYS A 104 -5.53 5.22 7.88
C CYS A 104 -4.49 4.09 7.84
N PHE A 105 -4.88 2.90 7.40
CA PHE A 105 -3.98 1.76 7.25
C PHE A 105 -2.98 1.98 6.10
N ILE A 106 -3.43 2.50 4.96
CA ILE A 106 -2.56 2.87 3.84
C ILE A 106 -1.52 3.90 4.27
N HIS A 107 -1.93 4.98 4.96
CA HIS A 107 -1.00 5.98 5.48
C HIS A 107 0.01 5.36 6.45
N PHE A 108 -0.41 4.46 7.32
CA PHE A 108 0.48 3.72 8.21
C PHE A 108 1.52 2.89 7.44
N ILE A 109 1.10 2.13 6.42
CA ILE A 109 2.02 1.33 5.61
C ILE A 109 2.97 2.23 4.79
N MET A 110 2.45 3.31 4.18
CA MET A 110 3.27 4.24 3.39
C MET A 110 4.30 5.00 4.23
N ALA A 111 4.00 5.30 5.49
CA ALA A 111 4.95 5.97 6.40
C ALA A 111 6.28 5.20 6.51
N PHE A 112 6.26 3.86 6.54
CA PHE A 112 7.49 3.05 6.57
C PHE A 112 8.34 3.17 5.31
N LEU A 113 7.74 3.46 4.16
CA LEU A 113 8.48 3.65 2.92
C LEU A 113 9.03 5.07 2.80
N ILE A 114 8.28 6.06 3.29
CA ILE A 114 8.63 7.48 3.25
C ILE A 114 9.80 7.77 4.21
N GLU A 115 9.70 7.27 5.43
CA GLU A 115 10.64 7.56 6.53
C GLU A 115 11.72 6.48 6.67
N GLY A 116 11.49 5.32 6.07
CA GLY A 116 12.33 4.14 6.27
C GLY A 116 13.61 4.14 5.45
N ASN A 117 14.70 3.76 6.11
CA ASN A 117 15.92 3.32 5.44
C ASN A 117 15.77 1.88 4.91
N ILE A 118 16.79 1.37 4.20
CA ILE A 118 16.76 0.02 3.60
C ILE A 118 16.45 -1.10 4.61
N PRO A 119 17.02 -1.12 5.84
CA PRO A 119 16.62 -2.07 6.87
C PRO A 119 15.13 -2.03 7.24
N ILE A 120 14.51 -0.85 7.36
CA ILE A 120 13.08 -0.71 7.64
C ILE A 120 12.24 -1.22 6.48
N ILE A 121 12.57 -0.79 5.25
CA ILE A 121 11.89 -1.26 4.04
C ILE A 121 11.96 -2.77 3.96
N ARG A 122 13.13 -3.37 4.18
CA ARG A 122 13.30 -4.83 4.20
C ARG A 122 12.41 -5.50 5.23
N THR A 123 12.43 -4.99 6.47
CA THR A 123 11.63 -5.53 7.56
C THR A 123 10.13 -5.47 7.24
N LEU A 124 9.67 -4.43 6.52
CA LEU A 124 8.29 -4.32 6.04
C LEU A 124 7.98 -5.38 4.97
N LEU A 125 8.89 -5.59 4.01
CA LEU A 125 8.69 -6.56 2.93
C LEU A 125 8.76 -8.02 3.42
N ASP A 126 9.57 -8.28 4.44
CA ASP A 126 9.67 -9.60 5.08
C ASP A 126 8.36 -9.99 5.80
N LYS A 127 7.52 -9.00 6.16
CA LYS A 127 6.16 -9.24 6.66
C LYS A 127 5.25 -9.59 5.49
N ARG A 128 5.12 -10.90 5.27
CA ARG A 128 4.32 -11.50 4.19
C ARG A 128 2.97 -10.81 4.03
N ASP A 129 2.67 -10.43 2.79
CA ASP A 129 1.42 -9.84 2.33
C ASP A 129 1.02 -8.49 2.96
N LEU A 130 1.85 -7.90 3.84
CA LEU A 130 1.48 -6.66 4.53
C LEU A 130 1.43 -5.47 3.57
N LEU A 131 2.49 -5.24 2.80
CA LEU A 131 2.50 -4.18 1.79
C LEU A 131 1.59 -4.51 0.60
N SER A 132 1.49 -5.77 0.17
CA SER A 132 0.65 -6.12 -0.98
C SER A 132 -0.85 -6.03 -0.67
N SER A 133 -1.25 -6.08 0.61
CA SER A 133 -2.66 -6.02 1.04
C SER A 133 -3.39 -4.72 0.69
N ILE A 134 -2.68 -3.62 0.39
CA ILE A 134 -3.30 -2.32 0.10
C ILE A 134 -3.65 -2.11 -1.38
N PHE A 135 -3.16 -2.97 -2.30
CA PHE A 135 -3.40 -2.80 -3.74
C PHE A 135 -4.76 -3.31 -4.23
N PRO A 136 -5.34 -4.40 -3.71
CA PRO A 136 -6.69 -4.80 -4.08
C PRO A 136 -7.69 -3.66 -3.90
N ASP A 137 -8.57 -3.49 -4.88
CA ASP A 137 -9.61 -2.43 -4.93
C ASP A 137 -9.10 -0.98 -4.98
N LEU A 138 -7.82 -0.76 -5.32
CA LEU A 138 -7.23 0.59 -5.42
C LEU A 138 -7.94 1.48 -6.46
N ILE A 139 -8.62 0.89 -7.44
CA ILE A 139 -9.46 1.60 -8.42
C ILE A 139 -10.63 2.38 -7.82
N TYR A 140 -11.02 2.08 -6.58
CA TYR A 140 -12.11 2.73 -5.86
C TYR A 140 -11.61 3.68 -4.77
N ASP A 141 -10.31 3.72 -4.48
CA ASP A 141 -9.75 4.67 -3.52
C ASP A 141 -9.77 6.10 -4.09
N SER A 142 -9.67 7.10 -3.20
CA SER A 142 -9.61 8.50 -3.62
C SER A 142 -8.35 8.80 -4.44
N LYS A 143 -8.41 9.83 -5.30
CA LYS A 143 -7.27 10.25 -6.11
C LYS A 143 -6.02 10.53 -5.26
N ASP A 144 -6.21 11.07 -4.05
CA ASP A 144 -5.11 11.45 -3.16
C ASP A 144 -4.41 10.21 -2.58
N ILE A 145 -5.17 9.16 -2.25
CA ILE A 145 -4.63 7.86 -1.83
C ILE A 145 -3.89 7.18 -2.99
N VAL A 146 -4.47 7.19 -4.20
CA VAL A 146 -3.84 6.63 -5.39
C VAL A 146 -2.52 7.34 -5.68
N VAL A 147 -2.52 8.68 -5.67
CA VAL A 147 -1.31 9.48 -5.87
C VAL A 147 -0.28 9.17 -4.80
N LEU A 148 -0.65 9.16 -3.52
CA LEU A 148 0.23 8.83 -2.41
C LEU A 148 0.95 7.49 -2.63
N ILE A 149 0.21 6.43 -2.95
CA ILE A 149 0.79 5.10 -3.17
C ILE A 149 1.74 5.12 -4.36
N LEU A 150 1.30 5.66 -5.51
CA LEU A 150 2.11 5.67 -6.73
C LEU A 150 3.38 6.48 -6.58
N THR A 151 3.31 7.68 -5.99
CA THR A 151 4.50 8.52 -5.77
C THR A 151 5.44 7.89 -4.77
N THR A 152 4.91 7.30 -3.70
CA THR A 152 5.74 6.66 -2.67
C THR A 152 6.49 5.46 -3.24
N LEU A 153 5.81 4.56 -3.96
CA LEU A 153 6.45 3.42 -4.61
C LEU A 153 7.46 3.86 -5.67
N LYS A 154 7.14 4.88 -6.47
CA LYS A 154 8.06 5.40 -7.47
C LYS A 154 9.34 5.93 -6.81
N THR A 155 9.21 6.82 -5.85
CA THR A 155 10.35 7.54 -5.24
C THR A 155 11.20 6.63 -4.35
N TYR A 156 10.56 5.92 -3.41
CA TYR A 156 11.28 5.22 -2.34
C TYR A 156 11.63 3.77 -2.68
N ILE A 157 10.97 3.17 -3.68
CA ILE A 157 11.24 1.79 -4.12
C ILE A 157 11.84 1.78 -5.53
N LEU A 158 11.11 2.20 -6.56
CA LEU A 158 11.52 2.00 -7.96
C LEU A 158 12.78 2.79 -8.30
N GLN A 159 12.81 4.08 -7.97
CA GLN A 159 13.93 4.98 -8.26
C GLN A 159 15.05 4.91 -7.22
N ASN A 160 14.83 4.21 -6.11
CA ASN A 160 15.84 4.02 -5.09
C ASN A 160 16.85 2.93 -5.52
N ALA A 161 18.10 3.34 -5.76
CA ALA A 161 19.18 2.43 -6.15
C ALA A 161 19.62 1.49 -5.01
N ASN A 162 19.37 1.88 -3.75
CA ASN A 162 19.74 1.08 -2.58
C ASN A 162 18.75 -0.06 -2.31
N VAL A 163 17.55 -0.03 -2.90
CA VAL A 163 16.61 -1.15 -2.86
C VAL A 163 17.04 -2.18 -3.91
N SER A 164 17.34 -3.40 -3.47
CA SER A 164 17.85 -4.45 -4.36
C SER A 164 16.80 -4.89 -5.39
N LYS A 165 17.28 -5.44 -6.51
CA LYS A 165 16.41 -5.99 -7.57
C LYS A 165 15.43 -7.04 -7.02
N THR A 166 15.91 -7.93 -6.15
CA THR A 166 15.09 -8.95 -5.49
C THR A 166 13.96 -8.34 -4.64
N MET A 167 14.23 -7.25 -3.91
CA MET A 167 13.20 -6.57 -3.13
C MET A 167 12.14 -5.90 -4.04
N LYS A 168 12.56 -5.30 -5.16
CA LYS A 168 11.62 -4.76 -6.17
C LYS A 168 10.75 -5.87 -6.76
N LEU A 169 11.35 -7.02 -7.10
CA LEU A 169 10.63 -8.19 -7.62
C LEU A 169 9.56 -8.70 -6.62
N GLN A 170 9.86 -8.72 -5.32
CA GLN A 170 8.89 -9.11 -4.28
C GLN A 170 7.69 -8.16 -4.20
N ILE A 171 7.92 -6.85 -4.37
CA ILE A 171 6.85 -5.84 -4.32
C ILE A 171 5.99 -5.90 -5.59
N PHE A 172 6.63 -5.87 -6.76
CA PHE A 172 5.96 -5.81 -8.06
C PHE A 172 5.62 -7.22 -8.57
N SER A 173 4.94 -8.00 -7.72
CA SER A 173 4.34 -9.26 -8.13
C SER A 173 3.28 -9.05 -9.22
N THR A 174 2.92 -10.13 -9.93
CA THR A 174 1.87 -10.11 -10.95
C THR A 174 0.57 -9.47 -10.44
N SER A 175 0.12 -9.86 -9.25
CA SER A 175 -1.11 -9.33 -8.65
C SER A 175 -1.03 -7.83 -8.39
N VAL A 176 0.11 -7.34 -7.88
CA VAL A 176 0.32 -5.90 -7.65
C VAL A 176 0.32 -5.14 -8.97
N ILE A 177 1.02 -5.65 -10.00
CA ILE A 177 1.05 -5.03 -11.33
C ILE A 177 -0.34 -4.97 -11.95
N GLN A 178 -1.14 -6.04 -11.86
CA GLN A 178 -2.53 -6.04 -12.33
C GLN A 178 -3.37 -4.96 -11.63
N ASN A 179 -3.27 -4.83 -10.30
CA ASN A 179 -3.97 -3.77 -9.57
C ASN A 179 -3.52 -2.37 -9.99
N LEU A 180 -2.23 -2.16 -10.26
CA LEU A 180 -1.71 -0.89 -10.77
C LEU A 180 -2.22 -0.59 -12.18
N LEU A 181 -2.32 -1.60 -13.05
CA LEU A 181 -2.88 -1.47 -14.40
C LEU A 181 -4.35 -1.09 -14.37
N CYS A 182 -5.12 -1.64 -13.42
CA CYS A 182 -6.52 -1.31 -13.23
C CYS A 182 -6.77 0.20 -12.98
N LEU A 183 -5.77 0.94 -12.49
CA LEU A 183 -5.87 2.39 -12.28
C LEU A 183 -5.99 3.20 -13.57
N TYR A 184 -5.64 2.66 -14.73
CA TYR A 184 -5.94 3.32 -16.00
C TYR A 184 -7.44 3.48 -16.25
N ASN A 185 -8.24 2.62 -15.62
CA ASN A 185 -9.70 2.67 -15.60
C ASN A 185 -10.22 3.06 -14.20
N TRP A 186 -9.48 3.93 -13.48
CA TRP A 186 -9.84 4.35 -12.12
C TRP A 186 -11.30 4.84 -12.08
N LYS A 187 -12.06 4.27 -11.14
CA LYS A 187 -13.49 4.55 -10.96
C LYS A 187 -13.72 5.58 -9.86
N GLY A 188 -12.88 5.56 -8.84
CA GLY A 188 -12.98 6.43 -7.67
C GLY A 188 -14.07 6.05 -6.67
N PRO A 189 -14.11 6.75 -5.54
CA PRO A 189 -14.87 6.34 -4.36
C PRO A 189 -16.40 6.38 -4.56
N ASN A 190 -16.88 7.25 -5.45
CA ASN A 190 -18.30 7.38 -5.74
C ASN A 190 -18.87 6.21 -6.56
N ASN A 191 -18.00 5.45 -7.25
CA ASN A 191 -18.38 4.37 -8.15
C ASN A 191 -18.15 2.99 -7.53
N TRP A 192 -17.97 2.93 -6.21
CA TRP A 192 -17.76 1.69 -5.52
C TRP A 192 -19.07 0.87 -5.37
N PRO A 193 -19.10 -0.40 -5.81
CA PRO A 193 -20.33 -1.13 -6.14
C PRO A 193 -21.14 -1.67 -4.96
N LYS A 194 -21.12 -1.06 -3.77
CA LYS A 194 -21.86 -1.62 -2.61
C LYS A 194 -23.38 -1.65 -2.87
N LEU A 195 -23.88 -2.87 -3.10
CA LEU A 195 -25.26 -3.25 -3.50
C LEU A 195 -25.65 -2.93 -4.96
N LYS A 196 -25.15 -3.70 -5.92
CA LYS A 196 -25.96 -4.03 -7.12
C LYS A 196 -26.10 -5.55 -7.26
N THR A 197 -27.34 -6.00 -7.11
CA THR A 197 -27.85 -7.30 -7.54
C THR A 197 -27.24 -7.72 -8.87
N GLN A 198 -26.45 -8.80 -8.84
CA GLN A 198 -26.08 -9.75 -9.91
C GLN A 198 -25.68 -9.22 -11.32
N SER A 199 -25.52 -7.92 -11.54
CA SER A 199 -25.24 -7.32 -12.87
C SER A 199 -23.89 -6.60 -12.97
N SER A 200 -23.15 -6.43 -11.87
CA SER A 200 -21.86 -5.68 -11.85
C SER A 200 -20.60 -6.56 -11.79
N VAL A 201 -20.76 -7.87 -11.64
CA VAL A 201 -19.63 -8.82 -11.68
C VAL A 201 -19.05 -8.87 -13.09
N THR A 202 -19.89 -8.73 -14.11
CA THR A 202 -19.52 -8.70 -15.53
C THR A 202 -18.63 -7.50 -15.89
N ASP A 203 -18.90 -6.29 -15.40
CA ASP A 203 -18.12 -5.09 -15.77
C ASP A 203 -16.69 -5.09 -15.18
N SER A 204 -16.52 -5.62 -13.97
CA SER A 204 -15.20 -5.68 -13.34
C SER A 204 -14.35 -6.79 -13.97
N HIS A 205 -14.97 -7.92 -14.30
CA HIS A 205 -14.34 -9.01 -15.03
C HIS A 205 -13.99 -8.61 -16.47
N PHE A 206 -14.88 -7.89 -17.16
CA PHE A 206 -14.68 -7.40 -18.53
C PHE A 206 -13.56 -6.33 -18.64
N LEU A 207 -13.36 -5.51 -17.62
CA LEU A 207 -12.26 -4.55 -17.59
C LEU A 207 -10.92 -5.18 -17.19
N LEU A 208 -10.95 -6.19 -16.33
CA LEU A 208 -9.78 -7.05 -16.08
C LEU A 208 -9.40 -7.79 -17.37
N GLU A 209 -10.37 -8.28 -18.13
CA GLU A 209 -10.19 -8.92 -19.44
C GLU A 209 -9.57 -7.96 -20.48
N LYS A 210 -9.93 -6.66 -20.48
CA LYS A 210 -9.26 -5.63 -21.29
C LYS A 210 -7.85 -5.30 -20.82
N LEU A 211 -7.54 -5.48 -19.54
CA LEU A 211 -6.24 -5.19 -18.95
C LEU A 211 -5.37 -6.43 -18.74
N ASP A 212 -5.85 -7.62 -19.12
CA ASP A 212 -5.05 -8.85 -19.27
C ASP A 212 -4.02 -8.70 -20.39
N ARG A 213 -4.24 -7.74 -21.30
CA ARG A 213 -3.36 -7.41 -22.41
C ARG A 213 -2.86 -5.97 -22.33
N PRO A 214 -2.08 -5.59 -21.31
CA PRO A 214 -1.57 -4.22 -21.16
C PRO A 214 -0.73 -3.75 -22.36
N TRP A 215 -0.19 -4.67 -23.16
CA TRP A 215 0.54 -4.36 -24.39
C TRP A 215 -0.33 -3.81 -25.52
N GLU A 216 -1.65 -4.00 -25.49
CA GLU A 216 -2.57 -3.46 -26.52
C GLU A 216 -2.81 -1.94 -26.37
N TYR A 217 -2.40 -1.34 -25.24
CA TYR A 217 -2.67 0.06 -24.92
C TYR A 217 -1.39 0.83 -24.61
N GLU A 218 -1.23 2.03 -25.17
CA GLU A 218 -0.01 2.83 -25.06
C GLU A 218 0.38 3.15 -23.61
N LYS A 219 -0.56 3.58 -22.76
CA LYS A 219 -0.21 3.97 -21.38
C LYS A 219 0.05 2.75 -20.47
N PRO A 220 -0.83 1.72 -20.42
CA PRO A 220 -0.56 0.47 -19.72
C PRO A 220 0.79 -0.17 -20.09
N SER A 221 1.09 -0.32 -21.39
CA SER A 221 2.35 -0.88 -21.88
C SER A 221 3.56 -0.06 -21.41
N ASN A 222 3.51 1.27 -21.52
CA ASN A 222 4.56 2.15 -21.02
C ASN A 222 4.82 2.02 -19.51
N LEU A 223 3.77 1.80 -18.71
CA LEU A 223 3.94 1.57 -17.27
C LEU A 223 4.66 0.24 -17.01
N VAL A 224 4.24 -0.85 -17.67
CA VAL A 224 4.88 -2.16 -17.56
C VAL A 224 6.34 -2.07 -17.99
N ILE A 225 6.64 -1.43 -19.12
CA ILE A 225 8.00 -1.21 -19.60
C ILE A 225 8.83 -0.43 -18.57
N LYS A 226 8.31 0.64 -17.96
CA LYS A 226 9.03 1.40 -16.93
C LYS A 226 9.32 0.56 -15.68
N ILE A 227 8.36 -0.26 -15.24
CA ILE A 227 8.54 -1.17 -14.10
C ILE A 227 9.61 -2.22 -14.42
N ILE A 228 9.51 -2.87 -15.59
CA ILE A 228 10.48 -3.88 -16.05
C ILE A 228 11.86 -3.27 -16.28
N THR A 229 11.95 -2.04 -16.80
CA THR A 229 13.24 -1.35 -16.97
C THR A 229 13.90 -1.09 -15.62
N ALA A 230 13.12 -0.74 -14.59
CA ALA A 230 13.60 -0.56 -13.23
C ALA A 230 13.92 -1.89 -12.51
N CYS A 231 13.32 -3.00 -12.92
CA CYS A 231 13.54 -4.35 -12.40
C CYS A 231 13.53 -5.39 -13.54
N PRO A 232 14.65 -5.58 -14.27
CA PRO A 232 14.72 -6.47 -15.42
C PRO A 232 14.42 -7.94 -15.11
N ASP A 233 14.56 -8.36 -13.86
CA ASP A 233 14.24 -9.72 -13.42
C ASP A 233 12.73 -10.04 -13.54
N LEU A 234 11.88 -9.01 -13.68
CA LEU A 234 10.46 -9.16 -14.01
C LEU A 234 10.23 -9.64 -15.44
N ILE A 235 11.22 -9.57 -16.35
CA ILE A 235 11.04 -9.99 -17.75
C ILE A 235 10.51 -11.42 -17.83
N LYS A 236 11.12 -12.37 -17.12
CA LYS A 236 10.71 -13.79 -17.20
C LYS A 236 9.30 -14.03 -16.62
N PRO A 237 8.96 -13.57 -15.39
CA PRO A 237 7.60 -13.67 -14.88
C PRO A 237 6.55 -13.01 -15.79
N GLN A 238 6.87 -11.86 -16.37
CA GLN A 238 5.97 -11.15 -17.29
C GLN A 238 5.85 -11.88 -18.63
N PHE A 239 6.94 -12.45 -19.14
CA PHE A 239 6.94 -13.22 -20.38
C PHE A 239 6.10 -14.49 -20.26
N THR A 240 6.15 -15.19 -19.13
CA THR A 240 5.29 -16.36 -18.89
C THR A 240 3.80 -16.01 -18.88
N LEU A 241 3.43 -14.80 -18.43
CA LEU A 241 2.05 -14.31 -18.54
C LEU A 241 1.66 -13.95 -19.97
N LEU A 242 2.63 -13.44 -20.74
CA LEU A 242 2.47 -13.06 -22.14
C LEU A 242 2.40 -14.27 -23.08
N GLU A 243 3.03 -15.39 -22.72
CA GLU A 243 3.30 -16.52 -23.62
C GLU A 243 2.04 -17.05 -24.33
N SER A 244 0.90 -17.11 -23.63
CA SER A 244 -0.38 -17.53 -24.22
C SER A 244 -0.97 -16.55 -25.25
N TYR A 245 -0.45 -15.33 -25.31
CA TYR A 245 -0.94 -14.26 -26.19
C TYR A 245 0.02 -13.94 -27.34
N ILE A 246 1.20 -14.55 -27.38
CA ILE A 246 2.15 -14.40 -28.47
C ILE A 246 1.62 -15.19 -29.68
N ALA A 247 0.80 -14.53 -30.49
CA ALA A 247 0.40 -15.04 -31.79
C ALA A 247 1.23 -14.37 -32.89
N PRO A 248 1.71 -15.10 -33.91
CA PRO A 248 2.32 -14.48 -35.07
C PRO A 248 1.28 -13.67 -35.82
N GLU A 249 1.37 -12.34 -35.75
CA GLU A 249 0.61 -11.47 -36.66
C GLU A 249 1.29 -11.46 -38.02
N VAL A 250 0.60 -11.99 -39.03
CA VAL A 250 1.12 -12.03 -40.40
C VAL A 250 1.08 -10.61 -40.94
N SER A 251 2.22 -9.93 -40.91
CA SER A 251 2.34 -8.60 -41.50
C SER A 251 2.18 -8.72 -43.01
N LEU A 252 1.19 -8.03 -43.59
CA LEU A 252 0.97 -7.98 -45.03
C LEU A 252 2.23 -7.50 -45.79
N LYS A 253 3.14 -6.77 -45.12
CA LYS A 253 4.44 -6.36 -45.67
C LYS A 253 5.43 -7.51 -45.89
N TRP A 254 5.21 -8.66 -45.25
CA TRP A 254 6.06 -9.85 -45.38
C TRP A 254 5.50 -10.86 -46.39
N ILE A 255 4.25 -10.67 -46.82
CA ILE A 255 3.57 -11.51 -47.81
C ILE A 255 3.57 -10.84 -49.21
N ALA A 256 3.83 -9.52 -49.27
CA ALA A 256 3.87 -8.73 -50.49
C ALA A 256 5.29 -8.62 -51.09
#